data_AF-A0A352XBY7-F1
#
_entry.id   AF-A0A352XBY7-F1
#
_cell.length_a   1.000
_cell.length_b   1.000
_cell.length_c   1.000
_cell.angle_alpha   90.00
_cell.angle_beta   90.00
_cell.angle_gamma   90.00
#
_symmetry.space_group_name_H-M   'P 1'
#
loop_
_entity.id
_entity.type
_entity.pdbx_description
1 polymer ?
#
loop_
_entity_poly.entity_id
_entity_poly.type
_entity_poly.pdbx_seq_one_letter_code
_entity_poly.pdbx_strand_id
1 'polypeptide(L)'
;MSKKNLAVFLLSAGIFTSILFASAEITSTKPVFSQSQPHQSGISAIPSKETIAENIRNDAIRKWSFPQSGRVVKIESANLRSLGDVPWISPTIPKWKITLETPNLRLIYITNETGDANVLAKRENLQLPKKLPQSLITAIQKSAVSYWHPQFETTPSPILPPQVLIKKAEPVTWKNTCLELPNSGENCTPKIINGWRITAEGMTPSPPCTACLPGPGHNFTPPTLTFRVDDTGKQIRADIPESVAVAVFKVAESWGLPTKSGKIVGAAPTEWMNCDKFRGLPVPCAIIPIKGWLVKIEHQGKRWHIRVNENGGSSEIIARENIALDNSFDEYLATNLRMLAAQHFEITPENLLFTQVTPQTFGACLGLPTPVEKCAPDPGQGYRVTVEGKPGEKQIYRVSRFSGIRTEANNGLPPRIDKLPNSLAQKVFQDAKSRLNVPLSNLRITSAEVVSECYPTPTDVPNRPCQVLVSSGGWEIVITDFKRQLVYQVDGSRNIQSVSVQ
;
A
#
# COMPACT_ATOMS: atom_id res chain seq x y z
N MET A 1 -18.55 -47.84 19.73
CA MET A 1 -19.10 -48.78 20.73
C MET A 1 -18.01 -48.96 21.78
N SER A 2 -18.10 -48.70 23.09
CA SER A 2 -19.14 -48.52 24.11
C SER A 2 -18.55 -47.57 25.17
N LYS A 3 -19.11 -46.39 25.45
CA LYS A 3 -20.03 -46.04 26.56
C LYS A 3 -19.58 -46.42 28.00
N LYS A 4 -19.40 -45.33 28.77
CA LYS A 4 -19.88 -45.02 30.14
C LYS A 4 -19.09 -45.50 31.36
N ASN A 5 -18.71 -44.51 32.19
CA ASN A 5 -18.99 -44.32 33.65
C ASN A 5 -17.88 -43.41 34.22
N LEU A 6 -18.03 -42.54 35.22
CA LEU A 6 -19.14 -41.91 35.94
C LEU A 6 -18.44 -40.80 36.76
N ALA A 7 -19.11 -39.68 37.00
CA ALA A 7 -18.65 -38.58 37.86
C ALA A 7 -18.61 -38.97 39.36
N VAL A 8 -17.88 -38.20 40.18
CA VAL A 8 -18.38 -37.53 41.42
C VAL A 8 -17.29 -36.64 42.06
N PHE A 9 -17.78 -35.53 42.61
CA PHE A 9 -17.23 -34.40 43.35
C PHE A 9 -16.13 -34.65 44.39
N LEU A 10 -15.31 -33.61 44.64
CA LEU A 10 -14.99 -33.15 46.00
C LEU A 10 -14.64 -31.65 46.03
N LEU A 11 -15.25 -30.94 46.97
CA LEU A 11 -15.01 -29.56 47.36
C LEU A 11 -13.63 -29.37 48.01
N SER A 12 -13.02 -28.20 47.83
CA SER A 12 -12.11 -27.63 48.84
C SER A 12 -12.17 -26.10 48.83
N ALA A 13 -12.73 -25.56 49.91
CA ALA A 13 -12.65 -24.17 50.32
C ALA A 13 -11.24 -23.84 50.84
N GLY A 14 -10.80 -22.58 50.76
CA GLY A 14 -9.47 -22.21 51.24
C GLY A 14 -9.12 -20.73 51.17
N ILE A 15 -9.57 -19.98 52.19
CA ILE A 15 -8.84 -18.91 52.90
C ILE A 15 -8.58 -17.58 52.17
N PHE A 16 -9.36 -16.59 52.63
CA PHE A 16 -9.11 -15.15 52.59
C PHE A 16 -7.76 -14.79 53.26
N THR A 17 -6.98 -13.93 52.60
CA THR A 17 -5.94 -13.13 53.29
C THR A 17 -6.09 -11.67 52.90
N SER A 18 -6.51 -10.85 53.86
CA SER A 18 -6.68 -9.41 53.76
C SER A 18 -5.32 -8.72 53.86
N ILE A 19 -4.99 -7.84 52.91
CA ILE A 19 -3.87 -6.90 53.03
C ILE A 19 -4.46 -5.51 53.33
N LEU A 20 -4.08 -4.99 54.49
CA LEU A 20 -4.31 -3.63 54.96
C LEU A 20 -3.53 -2.64 54.08
N PHE A 21 -4.22 -1.64 53.53
CA PHE A 21 -3.59 -0.39 53.11
C PHE A 21 -4.09 0.74 54.01
N ALA A 22 -3.12 1.43 54.60
CA ALA A 22 -3.30 2.59 55.45
C ALA A 22 -3.82 3.78 54.64
N SER A 23 -4.93 4.36 55.11
CA SER A 23 -5.46 5.61 54.60
C SER A 23 -4.70 6.78 55.23
N ALA A 24 -4.06 7.61 54.41
CA ALA A 24 -3.54 8.90 54.82
C ALA A 24 -4.70 9.92 54.85
N GLU A 25 -4.83 10.63 55.97
CA GLU A 25 -5.72 11.78 56.13
C GLU A 25 -5.24 12.93 55.22
N ILE A 26 -6.07 13.30 54.24
CA ILE A 26 -5.93 14.56 53.52
C ILE A 26 -7.05 15.48 54.01
N THR A 27 -6.62 16.59 54.59
CA THR A 27 -7.42 17.68 55.11
C THR A 27 -8.36 18.26 54.06
N SER A 28 -9.64 18.24 54.41
CA SER A 28 -10.77 18.83 53.68
C SER A 28 -10.61 20.34 53.51
N THR A 29 -10.25 20.78 52.31
CA THR A 29 -10.58 22.12 51.81
C THR A 29 -11.87 22.06 51.00
N LYS A 30 -12.82 22.93 51.38
CA LYS A 30 -14.16 23.05 50.77
C LYS A 30 -14.06 23.22 49.25
N PRO A 31 -14.77 22.40 48.44
CA PRO A 31 -14.92 22.71 47.03
C PRO A 31 -15.89 23.90 46.88
N VAL A 32 -15.40 24.97 46.27
CA VAL A 32 -16.22 26.04 45.71
C VAL A 32 -17.03 25.42 44.59
N PHE A 33 -18.35 25.34 44.79
CA PHE A 33 -19.32 25.00 43.75
C PHE A 33 -19.27 26.08 42.66
N SER A 34 -18.53 25.81 41.58
CA SER A 34 -18.75 26.51 40.32
C SER A 34 -20.04 25.98 39.72
N GLN A 35 -21.04 26.84 39.61
CA GLN A 35 -22.30 26.53 38.95
C GLN A 35 -22.00 26.11 37.51
N SER A 36 -22.20 24.83 37.20
CA SER A 36 -22.29 24.33 35.84
C SER A 36 -23.42 25.09 35.13
N GLN A 37 -23.06 25.92 34.14
CA GLN A 37 -24.04 26.48 33.23
C GLN A 37 -24.80 25.33 32.54
N PRO A 38 -26.13 25.43 32.38
CA PRO A 38 -26.88 24.45 31.62
C PRO A 38 -26.34 24.48 30.18
N HIS A 39 -25.84 23.34 29.71
CA HIS A 39 -25.63 23.12 28.28
C HIS A 39 -26.98 23.35 27.59
N GLN A 40 -27.17 24.52 27.01
CA GLN A 40 -28.23 24.76 26.06
C GLN A 40 -27.96 23.83 24.89
N SER A 41 -28.71 22.73 24.84
CA SER A 41 -28.88 21.89 23.67
C SER A 41 -29.55 22.73 22.59
N GLY A 42 -28.75 23.59 21.95
CA GLY A 42 -29.15 24.33 20.76
C GLY A 42 -29.44 23.30 19.69
N ILE A 43 -30.72 23.06 19.42
CA ILE A 43 -31.17 22.29 18.27
C ILE A 43 -30.61 23.04 17.05
N SER A 44 -29.52 22.53 16.49
CA SER A 44 -28.94 23.08 15.27
C SER A 44 -30.03 22.97 14.20
N ALA A 45 -30.51 24.11 13.71
CA ALA A 45 -31.56 24.14 12.71
C ALA A 45 -31.07 23.37 11.48
N ILE A 46 -31.88 22.41 11.01
CA ILE A 46 -31.58 21.66 9.78
C ILE A 46 -31.38 22.67 8.65
N PRO A 47 -30.23 22.64 7.93
CA PRO A 47 -29.98 23.57 6.84
C PRO A 47 -31.06 23.48 5.77
N SER A 48 -31.39 24.59 5.12
CA SER A 48 -32.29 24.55 3.96
C SER A 48 -31.71 23.69 2.84
N LYS A 49 -32.58 23.10 2.00
CA LYS A 49 -32.15 22.27 0.85
C LYS A 49 -31.27 23.05 -0.12
N GLU A 50 -31.46 24.37 -0.23
CA GLU A 50 -30.62 25.27 -1.03
C GLU A 50 -29.21 25.39 -0.45
N THR A 51 -29.09 25.57 0.87
CA THR A 51 -27.79 25.60 1.57
C THR A 51 -27.06 24.26 1.40
N ILE A 52 -27.77 23.14 1.51
CA ILE A 52 -27.19 21.81 1.28
C ILE A 52 -26.67 21.68 -0.17
N ALA A 53 -27.46 22.12 -1.15
CA ALA A 53 -27.07 22.04 -2.55
C ALA A 53 -25.84 22.92 -2.88
N GLU A 54 -25.73 24.10 -2.26
CA GLU A 54 -24.56 24.96 -2.43
C GLU A 54 -23.31 24.38 -1.74
N ASN A 55 -23.47 23.77 -0.55
CA ASN A 55 -22.37 23.04 0.10
C ASN A 55 -21.86 21.89 -0.77
N ILE A 56 -22.76 21.14 -1.43
CA ILE A 56 -22.39 20.09 -2.38
C ILE A 56 -21.72 20.66 -3.62
N ARG A 57 -22.16 21.82 -4.13
CA ARG A 57 -21.50 22.50 -5.25
C ARG A 57 -20.05 22.85 -4.89
N ASN A 58 -19.81 23.37 -3.70
CA ASN A 58 -18.48 23.69 -3.19
C ASN A 58 -17.62 22.43 -3.00
N ASP A 59 -18.20 21.33 -2.52
CA ASP A 59 -17.51 20.03 -2.47
C ASP A 59 -17.13 19.53 -3.87
N ALA A 60 -18.03 19.65 -4.84
CA ALA A 60 -17.79 19.28 -6.22
C ALA A 60 -16.65 20.07 -6.87
N ILE A 61 -16.60 21.38 -6.62
CA ILE A 61 -15.52 22.26 -7.08
C ILE A 61 -14.18 21.77 -6.51
N ARG A 62 -14.14 21.50 -5.20
CA ARG A 62 -12.93 21.11 -4.49
C ARG A 62 -12.42 19.71 -4.87
N LYS A 63 -13.31 18.71 -4.91
CA LYS A 63 -12.94 17.29 -5.04
C LYS A 63 -12.98 16.75 -6.46
N TRP A 64 -13.73 17.37 -7.36
CA TRP A 64 -14.02 16.82 -8.69
C TRP A 64 -13.71 17.81 -9.81
N SER A 65 -12.97 18.87 -9.50
CA SER A 65 -12.63 19.96 -10.42
C SER A 65 -13.85 20.52 -11.14
N PHE A 66 -15.01 20.56 -10.47
CA PHE A 66 -16.23 21.09 -11.05
C PHE A 66 -16.06 22.60 -11.32
N PRO A 67 -16.40 23.10 -12.52
CA PRO A 67 -16.21 24.52 -12.84
C PRO A 67 -17.02 25.43 -11.91
N GLN A 68 -16.43 26.57 -11.54
CA GLN A 68 -17.09 27.61 -10.71
C GLN A 68 -18.38 28.15 -11.33
N SER A 69 -18.47 28.12 -12.67
CA SER A 69 -19.66 28.52 -13.43
C SER A 69 -20.81 27.50 -13.37
N GLY A 70 -20.56 26.31 -12.81
CA GLY A 70 -21.57 25.29 -12.65
C GLY A 70 -22.61 25.68 -11.60
N ARG A 71 -23.85 25.24 -11.83
CA ARG A 71 -25.00 25.59 -11.00
C ARG A 71 -25.81 24.36 -10.61
N VAL A 72 -26.55 24.47 -9.51
CA VAL A 72 -27.58 23.50 -9.14
C VAL A 72 -28.73 23.63 -10.14
N VAL A 73 -29.02 22.58 -10.89
CA VAL A 73 -30.13 22.58 -11.86
C VAL A 73 -31.34 21.79 -11.37
N LYS A 74 -31.15 20.90 -10.41
CA LYS A 74 -32.22 20.04 -9.91
C LYS A 74 -31.96 19.59 -8.48
N ILE A 75 -33.00 19.67 -7.65
CA ILE A 75 -33.03 19.10 -6.29
C ILE A 75 -34.29 18.25 -6.20
N GLU A 76 -34.13 16.96 -5.93
CA GLU A 76 -35.24 15.99 -5.85
C GLU A 76 -35.12 15.16 -4.58
N SER A 77 -36.21 14.53 -4.16
CA SER A 77 -36.15 13.49 -3.14
C SER A 77 -35.37 12.29 -3.65
N ALA A 78 -34.37 11.86 -2.90
CA ALA A 78 -33.66 10.62 -3.14
C ALA A 78 -34.32 9.46 -2.40
N ASN A 79 -34.09 8.27 -2.92
CA ASN A 79 -34.30 7.01 -2.23
C ASN A 79 -33.10 6.09 -2.50
N LEU A 80 -33.05 4.92 -1.87
CA LEU A 80 -31.96 3.97 -2.08
C LEU A 80 -31.78 3.58 -3.56
N ARG A 81 -32.87 3.50 -4.35
CA ARG A 81 -32.78 3.22 -5.80
C ARG A 81 -32.09 4.33 -6.59
N SER A 82 -32.08 5.55 -6.07
CA SER A 82 -31.43 6.71 -6.70
C SER A 82 -29.91 6.61 -6.71
N LEU A 83 -29.34 5.73 -5.88
CA LEU A 83 -27.91 5.47 -5.82
C LEU A 83 -27.42 4.60 -7.00
N GLY A 84 -28.30 3.82 -7.63
CA GLY A 84 -27.86 2.80 -8.60
C GLY A 84 -26.89 1.81 -7.94
N ASP A 85 -25.71 1.65 -8.53
CA ASP A 85 -24.65 0.74 -8.02
C ASP A 85 -23.74 1.38 -6.97
N VAL A 86 -24.07 2.58 -6.48
CA VAL A 86 -23.22 3.32 -5.54
C VAL A 86 -23.54 2.93 -4.09
N PRO A 87 -22.60 2.34 -3.34
CA PRO A 87 -22.82 2.00 -1.95
C PRO A 87 -23.08 3.25 -1.11
N TRP A 88 -24.07 3.16 -0.23
CA TRP A 88 -24.37 4.18 0.76
C TRP A 88 -23.79 3.77 2.10
N ILE A 89 -22.87 4.59 2.59
CA ILE A 89 -22.01 4.26 3.74
C ILE A 89 -22.50 4.96 5.03
N SER A 90 -23.51 5.82 4.93
CA SER A 90 -24.05 6.56 6.07
C SER A 90 -25.20 5.79 6.74
N PRO A 91 -25.31 5.83 8.08
CA PRO A 91 -26.44 5.22 8.79
C PRO A 91 -27.77 5.97 8.54
N THR A 92 -27.71 7.19 8.01
CA THR A 92 -28.89 8.01 7.71
C THR A 92 -29.41 7.72 6.31
N ILE A 93 -30.72 7.72 6.10
CA ILE A 93 -31.30 7.40 4.78
C ILE A 93 -31.03 8.55 3.80
N PRO A 94 -30.67 8.26 2.52
CA PRO A 94 -30.62 9.27 1.47
C PRO A 94 -31.91 10.09 1.41
N LYS A 95 -31.79 11.41 1.41
CA LYS A 95 -32.94 12.33 1.37
C LYS A 95 -33.00 13.14 0.08
N TRP A 96 -31.86 13.62 -0.40
CA TRP A 96 -31.81 14.53 -1.54
C TRP A 96 -30.92 13.98 -2.66
N LYS A 97 -31.41 14.12 -3.89
CA LYS A 97 -30.68 13.95 -5.13
C LYS A 97 -30.44 15.32 -5.73
N ILE A 98 -29.18 15.71 -5.83
CA ILE A 98 -28.78 17.05 -6.26
C ILE A 98 -28.01 16.93 -7.58
N THR A 99 -28.49 17.62 -8.61
CA THR A 99 -27.86 17.63 -9.93
C THR A 99 -27.19 18.97 -10.15
N LEU A 100 -25.89 18.94 -10.41
CA LEU A 100 -25.08 20.09 -10.78
C LEU A 100 -24.77 20.02 -12.27
N GLU A 101 -24.87 21.14 -12.98
CA GLU A 101 -24.52 21.18 -14.40
C GLU A 101 -23.72 22.42 -14.77
N THR A 102 -22.88 22.21 -15.78
CA THR A 102 -22.24 23.21 -16.64
C THR A 102 -22.63 22.88 -18.09
N PRO A 103 -22.23 23.67 -19.11
CA PRO A 103 -22.46 23.30 -20.50
C PRO A 103 -21.91 21.92 -20.89
N ASN A 104 -20.89 21.42 -20.20
CA ASN A 104 -20.12 20.24 -20.63
C ASN A 104 -20.12 19.09 -19.62
N LEU A 105 -20.51 19.34 -18.37
CA LEU A 105 -20.37 18.40 -17.26
C LEU A 105 -21.61 18.43 -16.39
N ARG A 106 -22.15 17.24 -16.10
CA ARG A 106 -23.18 17.01 -15.10
C ARG A 106 -22.62 16.14 -13.97
N LEU A 107 -22.92 16.53 -12.74
CA LEU A 107 -22.66 15.74 -11.54
C LEU A 107 -23.98 15.43 -10.85
N ILE A 108 -24.13 14.20 -10.36
CA ILE A 108 -25.30 13.77 -9.58
C ILE A 108 -24.80 13.35 -8.21
N TYR A 109 -25.25 14.04 -7.17
CA TYR A 109 -24.98 13.73 -5.78
C TYR A 109 -26.22 13.17 -5.10
N ILE A 110 -25.98 12.29 -4.13
CA ILE A 110 -26.98 11.81 -3.19
C ILE A 110 -26.51 12.21 -1.78
N THR A 111 -27.41 12.80 -0.99
CA THR A 111 -27.09 13.27 0.37
C THR A 111 -28.24 13.01 1.33
N ASN A 112 -27.95 13.01 2.63
CA ASN A 112 -28.95 12.89 3.68
C ASN A 112 -29.67 14.23 3.96
N GLU A 113 -30.47 14.28 5.02
CA GLU A 113 -31.30 15.46 5.34
C GLU A 113 -30.49 16.69 5.76
N THR A 114 -29.34 16.52 6.40
CA THR A 114 -28.49 17.60 6.92
C THR A 114 -27.41 18.04 5.93
N GLY A 115 -27.11 17.21 4.92
CA GLY A 115 -26.07 17.48 3.93
C GLY A 115 -24.66 17.03 4.32
N ASP A 116 -24.47 16.55 5.55
CA ASP A 116 -23.16 16.16 6.09
C ASP A 116 -22.62 14.87 5.48
N ALA A 117 -23.51 13.96 5.08
CA ALA A 117 -23.19 12.72 4.39
C ALA A 117 -23.66 12.82 2.94
N ASN A 118 -22.71 13.09 2.03
CA ASN A 118 -22.96 13.15 0.60
C ASN A 118 -22.03 12.22 -0.17
N VAL A 119 -22.54 11.65 -1.26
CA VAL A 119 -21.80 10.76 -2.15
C VAL A 119 -22.05 11.22 -3.58
N LEU A 120 -20.97 11.37 -4.35
CA LEU A 120 -21.07 11.55 -5.80
C LEU A 120 -21.57 10.25 -6.42
N ALA A 121 -22.79 10.24 -6.95
CA ALA A 121 -23.36 9.07 -7.58
C ALA A 121 -22.91 8.91 -9.04
N LYS A 122 -22.75 10.01 -9.78
CA LYS A 122 -22.44 9.95 -11.22
C LYS A 122 -21.76 11.21 -11.75
N ARG A 123 -20.84 11.05 -12.71
CA ARG A 123 -20.31 12.11 -13.59
C ARG A 123 -20.70 11.83 -15.04
N GLU A 124 -21.12 12.86 -15.76
CA GLU A 124 -21.44 12.75 -17.19
C GLU A 124 -20.83 13.91 -17.96
N ASN A 125 -20.16 13.62 -19.06
CA ASN A 125 -19.75 14.65 -20.02
C ASN A 125 -20.85 14.84 -21.06
N LEU A 126 -21.47 16.01 -21.05
CA LEU A 126 -22.61 16.36 -21.91
C LEU A 126 -22.21 16.61 -23.37
N GLN A 127 -20.91 16.76 -23.65
CA GLN A 127 -20.39 16.93 -25.01
C GLN A 127 -19.95 15.62 -25.68
N LEU A 128 -20.10 14.47 -25.00
CA LEU A 128 -19.73 13.20 -25.62
C LEU A 128 -20.54 12.95 -26.90
N PRO A 129 -19.95 12.31 -27.92
CA PRO A 129 -20.68 11.92 -29.11
C PRO A 129 -21.93 11.13 -28.71
N LYS A 130 -23.11 11.58 -29.17
CA LYS A 130 -24.41 10.90 -28.89
C LYS A 130 -24.44 9.42 -29.30
N LYS A 131 -23.46 8.97 -30.11
CA LYS A 131 -23.32 7.61 -30.62
C LYS A 131 -22.49 6.68 -29.73
N LEU A 132 -21.90 7.14 -28.62
CA LEU A 132 -21.08 6.27 -27.76
C LEU A 132 -22.00 5.31 -26.97
N PRO A 133 -21.92 3.98 -27.17
CA PRO A 133 -22.80 3.04 -26.49
C PRO A 133 -22.60 3.07 -24.97
N GLN A 134 -23.69 2.95 -24.20
CA GLN A 134 -23.61 2.93 -22.73
C GLN A 134 -22.79 1.74 -22.20
N SER A 135 -22.86 0.59 -22.88
CA SER A 135 -22.04 -0.59 -22.56
C SER A 135 -20.54 -0.29 -22.63
N LEU A 136 -20.12 0.47 -23.65
CA LEU A 136 -18.74 0.90 -23.85
C LEU A 136 -18.29 1.88 -22.75
N ILE A 137 -19.12 2.87 -22.41
CA ILE A 137 -18.87 3.78 -21.28
C ILE A 137 -18.65 2.96 -20.00
N THR A 138 -19.57 2.05 -19.68
CA THR A 138 -19.48 1.22 -18.47
C THR A 138 -18.22 0.35 -18.47
N ALA A 139 -17.83 -0.22 -19.61
CA ALA A 139 -16.63 -1.05 -19.72
C ALA A 139 -15.34 -0.24 -19.49
N ILE A 140 -15.27 0.98 -20.03
CA ILE A 140 -14.13 1.89 -19.79
C ILE A 140 -14.09 2.37 -18.35
N GLN A 141 -15.22 2.76 -17.80
CA GLN A 141 -15.32 3.19 -16.41
C GLN A 141 -14.85 2.08 -15.45
N LYS A 142 -15.27 0.83 -15.68
CA LYS A 142 -14.80 -0.34 -14.92
C LYS A 142 -13.30 -0.57 -15.08
N SER A 143 -12.78 -0.46 -16.31
CA SER A 143 -11.34 -0.63 -16.58
C SER A 143 -10.50 0.45 -15.89
N ALA A 144 -10.96 1.70 -15.92
CA ALA A 144 -10.31 2.83 -15.27
C ALA A 144 -10.32 2.71 -13.73
N VAL A 145 -11.45 2.31 -13.13
CA VAL A 145 -11.50 2.00 -11.69
C VAL A 145 -10.54 0.87 -11.34
N SER A 146 -10.51 -0.21 -12.12
CA SER A 146 -9.57 -1.32 -11.90
C SER A 146 -8.12 -0.87 -11.97
N TYR A 147 -7.79 0.14 -12.78
CA TYR A 147 -6.45 0.73 -12.80
C TYR A 147 -6.19 1.61 -11.57
N TRP A 148 -7.14 2.43 -11.12
CA TRP A 148 -6.91 3.33 -9.97
C TRP A 148 -6.99 2.62 -8.61
N HIS A 149 -7.69 1.50 -8.51
CA HIS A 149 -7.68 0.59 -7.36
C HIS A 149 -6.32 -0.16 -7.34
N PRO A 150 -5.42 -0.11 -6.32
CA PRO A 150 -5.50 0.35 -4.92
C PRO A 150 -4.47 1.46 -4.60
N GLN A 151 -4.24 2.43 -5.49
CA GLN A 151 -3.23 3.48 -5.23
C GLN A 151 -3.57 4.45 -4.09
N PHE A 152 -4.79 4.35 -3.54
CA PHE A 152 -5.34 5.28 -2.58
C PHE A 152 -6.05 4.54 -1.43
N GLU A 153 -5.45 3.49 -0.87
CA GLU A 153 -6.00 2.75 0.29
C GLU A 153 -6.25 3.65 1.51
N THR A 154 -5.62 4.82 1.59
CA THR A 154 -5.91 5.82 2.62
C THR A 154 -7.13 6.69 2.32
N THR A 155 -7.75 6.57 1.15
CA THR A 155 -8.98 7.31 0.85
C THR A 155 -10.19 6.52 1.35
N PRO A 156 -11.03 7.12 2.21
CA PRO A 156 -12.14 6.42 2.88
C PRO A 156 -13.25 5.91 1.96
N SER A 157 -13.18 6.21 0.65
CA SER A 157 -14.18 5.76 -0.33
C SER A 157 -13.53 5.41 -1.67
N PRO A 158 -13.62 4.15 -2.16
CA PRO A 158 -13.11 3.78 -3.47
C PRO A 158 -13.88 4.51 -4.59
N ILE A 159 -13.18 4.90 -5.65
CA ILE A 159 -13.80 5.45 -6.85
C ILE A 159 -14.65 4.36 -7.51
N LEU A 160 -15.90 4.70 -7.85
CA LEU A 160 -16.84 3.81 -8.48
C LEU A 160 -16.91 4.06 -9.99
N PRO A 161 -17.27 3.07 -10.82
CA PRO A 161 -17.30 3.25 -12.26
C PRO A 161 -18.09 4.49 -12.73
N PRO A 162 -19.31 4.76 -12.22
CA PRO A 162 -20.07 5.95 -12.62
C PRO A 162 -19.42 7.29 -12.24
N GLN A 163 -18.43 7.30 -11.35
CA GLN A 163 -17.66 8.48 -10.94
C GLN A 163 -16.44 8.73 -11.83
N VAL A 164 -16.17 7.86 -12.81
CA VAL A 164 -15.13 8.08 -13.82
C VAL A 164 -15.71 8.90 -14.97
N LEU A 165 -15.11 10.05 -15.25
CA LEU A 165 -15.56 10.93 -16.31
C LEU A 165 -14.93 10.52 -17.64
N ILE A 166 -15.75 10.26 -18.66
CA ILE A 166 -15.22 10.13 -20.03
C ILE A 166 -15.04 11.53 -20.62
N LYS A 167 -13.80 11.96 -20.76
CA LYS A 167 -13.43 13.31 -21.21
C LYS A 167 -13.50 13.44 -22.73
N LYS A 168 -13.05 12.40 -23.45
CA LYS A 168 -12.95 12.39 -24.91
C LYS A 168 -13.27 11.00 -25.45
N ALA A 169 -13.92 10.94 -26.60
CA ALA A 169 -14.12 9.70 -27.35
C ALA A 169 -14.02 10.01 -28.86
N GLU A 170 -13.06 9.40 -29.53
CA GLU A 170 -12.80 9.57 -30.96
C GLU A 170 -13.02 8.22 -31.67
N PRO A 171 -13.83 8.17 -32.74
CA PRO A 171 -13.93 6.95 -33.54
C PRO A 171 -12.61 6.70 -34.27
N VAL A 172 -12.11 5.46 -34.22
CA VAL A 172 -10.85 5.04 -34.84
C VAL A 172 -11.05 3.69 -35.52
N THR A 173 -10.30 3.45 -36.58
CA THR A 173 -10.23 2.15 -37.24
C THR A 173 -8.86 1.53 -36.97
N TRP A 174 -8.86 0.36 -36.34
CA TRP A 174 -7.65 -0.39 -36.00
C TRP A 174 -7.29 -1.39 -37.09
N LYS A 175 -5.99 -1.61 -37.33
CA LYS A 175 -5.50 -2.48 -38.41
C LYS A 175 -5.41 -3.97 -38.07
N ASN A 176 -5.56 -4.34 -36.80
CA ASN A 176 -5.45 -5.72 -36.35
C ASN A 176 -6.34 -6.04 -35.16
N THR A 177 -6.48 -7.34 -34.85
CA THR A 177 -7.28 -7.86 -33.73
C THR A 177 -6.79 -7.48 -32.33
N CYS A 178 -5.65 -6.81 -32.22
CA CYS A 178 -5.11 -6.32 -30.95
C CYS A 178 -5.19 -4.80 -30.82
N LEU A 179 -5.99 -4.14 -31.67
CA LEU A 179 -6.12 -2.68 -31.65
C LEU A 179 -4.74 -1.98 -31.84
N GLU A 180 -3.86 -2.61 -32.62
CA GLU A 180 -2.48 -2.18 -32.87
C GLU A 180 -1.59 -2.11 -31.61
N LEU A 181 -1.92 -2.88 -30.56
CA LEU A 181 -1.14 -3.00 -29.32
C LEU A 181 -1.12 -4.46 -28.82
N PRO A 182 -0.28 -5.35 -29.37
CA PRO A 182 -0.14 -6.72 -28.84
C PRO A 182 0.20 -6.73 -27.35
N ASN A 183 -0.41 -7.62 -26.57
CA ASN A 183 0.18 -8.01 -25.28
C ASN A 183 1.43 -8.87 -25.53
N SER A 184 2.25 -9.08 -24.50
CA SER A 184 3.40 -9.99 -24.61
C SER A 184 2.92 -11.38 -25.05
N GLY A 185 3.44 -11.86 -26.18
CA GLY A 185 3.11 -13.18 -26.73
C GLY A 185 1.82 -13.28 -27.54
N GLU A 186 1.06 -12.19 -27.66
CA GLU A 186 -0.21 -12.21 -28.38
C GLU A 186 0.01 -12.09 -29.89
N ASN A 187 -0.54 -13.06 -30.64
CA ASN A 187 -0.53 -13.02 -32.10
C ASN A 187 -1.71 -12.19 -32.61
N CYS A 188 -1.41 -11.05 -33.23
CA CYS A 188 -2.42 -10.17 -33.80
C CYS A 188 -2.65 -10.53 -35.26
N THR A 189 -3.89 -10.81 -35.63
CA THR A 189 -4.26 -11.05 -37.02
C THR A 189 -4.59 -9.72 -37.70
N PRO A 190 -4.07 -9.46 -38.92
CA PRO A 190 -4.49 -8.31 -39.71
C PRO A 190 -6.00 -8.35 -39.94
N LYS A 191 -6.71 -7.36 -39.40
CA LYS A 191 -8.16 -7.24 -39.47
C LYS A 191 -8.54 -5.82 -39.15
N ILE A 192 -9.31 -5.20 -40.04
CA ILE A 192 -9.87 -3.88 -39.82
C ILE A 192 -10.97 -3.98 -38.76
N ILE A 193 -10.82 -3.25 -37.65
CA ILE A 193 -11.78 -3.21 -36.55
C ILE A 193 -12.18 -1.75 -36.30
N ASN A 194 -13.49 -1.48 -36.36
CA ASN A 194 -14.01 -0.18 -35.92
C ASN A 194 -13.99 -0.11 -34.40
N GLY A 195 -13.68 1.06 -33.87
CA GLY A 195 -13.57 1.24 -32.44
C GLY A 195 -13.42 2.68 -32.03
N TRP A 196 -12.89 2.88 -30.83
CA TRP A 196 -12.81 4.18 -30.19
C TRP A 196 -11.50 4.36 -29.45
N ARG A 197 -10.92 5.56 -29.56
CA ARG A 197 -9.92 6.06 -28.61
C ARG A 197 -10.63 6.88 -27.55
N ILE A 198 -10.58 6.42 -26.30
CA ILE A 198 -11.36 7.01 -25.21
C ILE A 198 -10.42 7.49 -24.11
N THR A 199 -10.53 8.76 -23.73
CA THR A 199 -9.83 9.33 -22.59
C THR A 199 -10.79 9.42 -21.41
N ALA A 200 -10.46 8.73 -20.32
CA ALA A 200 -11.15 8.77 -19.05
C ALA A 200 -10.35 9.59 -18.03
N GLU A 201 -11.05 10.23 -17.10
CA GLU A 201 -10.50 11.08 -16.05
C GLU A 201 -11.04 10.62 -14.69
N GLY A 202 -10.11 10.43 -13.75
CA GLY A 202 -10.42 9.94 -12.41
C GLY A 202 -10.85 11.05 -11.46
N MET A 203 -10.84 10.72 -10.17
CA MET A 203 -10.89 11.72 -9.10
C MET A 203 -9.52 12.40 -9.00
N THR A 204 -9.48 13.69 -8.65
CA THR A 204 -8.23 14.26 -8.14
C THR A 204 -7.93 13.57 -6.81
N PRO A 205 -6.70 13.08 -6.58
CA PRO A 205 -6.34 12.63 -5.24
C PRO A 205 -6.65 13.78 -4.27
N SER A 206 -7.55 13.56 -3.30
CA SER A 206 -7.61 14.43 -2.13
C SER A 206 -6.21 14.40 -1.53
N PRO A 207 -5.53 15.52 -1.27
CA PRO A 207 -4.13 15.48 -0.84
C PRO A 207 -4.02 14.67 0.44
N PRO A 208 -3.36 13.49 0.45
CA PRO A 208 -3.10 12.76 1.67
C PRO A 208 -1.61 12.89 1.95
N CYS A 209 -1.12 14.11 2.14
CA CYS A 209 0.29 14.28 2.49
C CYS A 209 0.57 15.66 3.07
N THR A 210 0.13 15.92 4.31
CA THR A 210 0.62 17.05 5.12
C THR A 210 2.14 16.95 5.37
N ALA A 211 2.71 15.74 5.21
CA ALA A 211 4.14 15.46 5.32
C ALA A 211 4.91 15.52 3.99
N CYS A 212 4.22 15.61 2.84
CA CYS A 212 4.89 15.97 1.59
C CYS A 212 5.01 17.48 1.60
N LEU A 213 6.22 17.98 1.85
CA LEU A 213 6.50 19.42 1.89
C LEU A 213 5.81 20.11 0.70
N PRO A 214 4.90 21.07 0.96
CA PRO A 214 4.16 21.74 -0.09
C PRO A 214 5.15 22.60 -0.89
N GLY A 215 5.57 22.10 -2.04
CA GLY A 215 6.09 22.95 -3.09
C GLY A 215 4.97 23.91 -3.53
N PRO A 216 5.18 25.23 -3.55
CA PRO A 216 4.17 26.16 -4.03
C PRO A 216 3.90 25.92 -5.52
N GLY A 217 2.65 25.60 -5.88
CA GLY A 217 2.17 25.67 -7.26
C GLY A 217 1.85 24.35 -7.98
N HIS A 218 1.80 23.19 -7.31
CA HIS A 218 1.37 21.96 -7.97
C HIS A 218 -0.15 21.92 -8.16
N ASN A 219 -0.61 22.36 -9.35
CA ASN A 219 -1.96 22.08 -9.82
C ASN A 219 -2.11 20.57 -9.97
N PHE A 220 -2.84 19.93 -9.05
CA PHE A 220 -3.20 18.52 -9.16
C PHE A 220 -4.17 18.34 -10.33
N THR A 221 -3.62 17.95 -11.48
CA THR A 221 -4.43 17.48 -12.60
C THR A 221 -4.89 16.06 -12.29
N PRO A 222 -6.20 15.76 -12.40
CA PRO A 222 -6.68 14.41 -12.19
C PRO A 222 -6.00 13.46 -13.19
N PRO A 223 -5.62 12.26 -12.76
CA PRO A 223 -4.99 11.30 -13.66
C PRO A 223 -5.94 10.98 -14.81
N THR A 224 -5.41 11.01 -16.02
CA THR A 224 -6.14 10.60 -17.22
C THR A 224 -5.62 9.28 -17.73
N LEU A 225 -6.52 8.45 -18.24
CA LEU A 225 -6.21 7.18 -18.89
C LEU A 225 -6.76 7.25 -20.30
N THR A 226 -5.95 6.85 -21.28
CA THR A 226 -6.42 6.71 -22.65
C THR A 226 -6.49 5.24 -23.00
N PHE A 227 -7.58 4.84 -23.64
CA PHE A 227 -7.87 3.46 -24.01
C PHE A 227 -8.11 3.34 -25.50
N ARG A 228 -7.64 2.24 -26.09
CA ARG A 228 -8.09 1.73 -27.38
C ARG A 228 -9.17 0.70 -27.13
N VAL A 229 -10.30 0.85 -27.81
CA VAL A 229 -11.45 -0.03 -27.64
C VAL A 229 -12.03 -0.44 -28.97
N ASP A 230 -12.54 -1.66 -29.06
CA ASP A 230 -13.39 -2.06 -30.18
C ASP A 230 -14.80 -1.43 -30.07
N ASP A 231 -15.60 -1.53 -31.12
CA ASP A 231 -16.97 -1.03 -31.14
C ASP A 231 -17.91 -1.72 -30.14
N THR A 232 -17.57 -2.95 -29.73
CA THR A 232 -18.36 -3.74 -28.77
C THR A 232 -18.04 -3.44 -27.30
N GLY A 233 -16.89 -2.83 -27.00
CA GLY A 233 -16.39 -2.64 -25.64
C GLY A 233 -15.83 -3.92 -24.99
N LYS A 234 -15.69 -5.02 -25.75
CA LYS A 234 -15.15 -6.29 -25.25
C LYS A 234 -13.63 -6.28 -25.23
N GLN A 235 -12.98 -5.54 -26.13
CA GLN A 235 -11.53 -5.42 -26.17
C GLN A 235 -11.11 -4.02 -25.74
N ILE A 236 -10.50 -3.90 -24.55
CA ILE A 236 -10.00 -2.64 -24.01
C ILE A 236 -8.50 -2.77 -23.77
N ARG A 237 -7.71 -1.81 -24.26
CA ARG A 237 -6.26 -1.73 -24.08
C ARG A 237 -5.85 -0.33 -23.67
N ALA A 238 -4.80 -0.21 -22.86
CA ALA A 238 -4.19 1.08 -22.57
C ALA A 238 -3.54 1.64 -23.84
N ASP A 239 -3.78 2.91 -24.17
CA ASP A 239 -3.19 3.57 -25.34
C ASP A 239 -1.80 4.11 -25.00
N ILE A 240 -0.77 3.30 -25.25
CA ILE A 240 0.63 3.63 -25.02
C ILE A 240 1.48 3.38 -26.27
N PRO A 241 2.65 4.02 -26.40
CA PRO A 241 3.61 3.71 -27.46
C PRO A 241 4.05 2.24 -27.40
N GLU A 242 4.33 1.64 -28.55
CA GLU A 242 4.81 0.26 -28.64
C GLU A 242 6.14 0.06 -27.92
N SER A 243 7.08 1.02 -28.06
CA SER A 243 8.38 0.97 -27.36
C SER A 243 8.22 0.94 -25.84
N VAL A 244 7.23 1.68 -25.33
CA VAL A 244 6.86 1.70 -23.91
C VAL A 244 6.30 0.36 -23.47
N ALA A 245 5.37 -0.23 -24.25
CA ALA A 245 4.82 -1.55 -23.95
C ALA A 245 5.90 -2.64 -23.90
N VAL A 246 6.83 -2.63 -24.86
CA VAL A 246 7.96 -3.58 -24.92
C VAL A 246 8.86 -3.45 -23.69
N ALA A 247 9.24 -2.21 -23.32
CA ALA A 247 10.08 -1.96 -22.15
C ALA A 247 9.40 -2.42 -20.84
N VAL A 248 8.09 -2.19 -20.73
CA VAL A 248 7.25 -2.60 -19.60
C VAL A 248 7.24 -4.12 -19.43
N PHE A 249 6.97 -4.88 -20.50
CA PHE A 249 7.00 -6.34 -20.40
C PHE A 249 8.39 -6.89 -20.09
N LYS A 250 9.45 -6.31 -20.69
CA LYS A 250 10.84 -6.71 -20.40
C LYS A 250 11.19 -6.56 -18.91
N VAL A 251 10.81 -5.44 -18.28
CA VAL A 251 11.02 -5.25 -16.84
C VAL A 251 10.14 -6.19 -16.02
N ALA A 252 8.87 -6.35 -16.36
CA ALA A 252 8.01 -7.26 -15.60
C ALA A 252 8.53 -8.71 -15.63
N GLU A 253 9.03 -9.17 -16.78
CA GLU A 253 9.63 -10.49 -16.96
C GLU A 253 10.87 -10.67 -16.07
N SER A 254 11.74 -9.65 -15.96
CA SER A 254 12.88 -9.68 -15.02
C SER A 254 12.45 -9.66 -13.54
N TRP A 255 11.16 -9.45 -13.27
CA TRP A 255 10.54 -9.43 -11.95
C TRP A 255 9.48 -10.53 -11.76
N GLY A 256 9.58 -11.60 -12.55
CA GLY A 256 8.84 -12.85 -12.34
C GLY A 256 7.50 -12.93 -13.05
N LEU A 257 7.19 -12.00 -13.96
CA LEU A 257 6.12 -12.20 -14.93
C LEU A 257 6.55 -13.32 -15.90
N PRO A 258 5.74 -14.36 -16.13
CA PRO A 258 6.08 -15.37 -17.13
C PRO A 258 6.25 -14.74 -18.52
N THR A 259 7.24 -15.19 -19.29
CA THR A 259 7.48 -14.70 -20.65
C THR A 259 6.22 -14.83 -21.50
N LYS A 260 5.93 -13.82 -22.33
CA LYS A 260 4.76 -13.86 -23.22
C LYS A 260 3.43 -14.00 -22.47
N SER A 261 3.36 -13.42 -21.28
CA SER A 261 2.16 -13.42 -20.45
C SER A 261 1.84 -12.03 -19.89
N GLY A 262 0.69 -11.93 -19.24
CA GLY A 262 0.21 -10.72 -18.61
C GLY A 262 -0.53 -9.79 -19.57
N LYS A 263 -1.31 -8.89 -18.97
CA LYS A 263 -2.13 -7.91 -19.67
C LYS A 263 -1.86 -6.53 -19.10
N ILE A 264 -1.61 -5.55 -19.96
CA ILE A 264 -1.59 -4.15 -19.52
C ILE A 264 -3.02 -3.74 -19.20
N VAL A 265 -3.32 -3.53 -17.91
CA VAL A 265 -4.66 -3.18 -17.44
C VAL A 265 -4.90 -1.66 -17.44
N GLY A 266 -3.84 -0.87 -17.53
CA GLY A 266 -3.92 0.56 -17.77
C GLY A 266 -2.55 1.22 -17.79
N ALA A 267 -2.53 2.46 -18.26
CA ALA A 267 -1.37 3.32 -18.26
C ALA A 267 -1.79 4.78 -18.14
N ALA A 268 -1.08 5.54 -17.31
CA ALA A 268 -1.28 6.97 -17.15
C ALA A 268 0.02 7.71 -17.50
N PRO A 269 -0.04 8.83 -18.23
CA PRO A 269 1.10 9.73 -18.33
C PRO A 269 1.45 10.24 -16.93
N THR A 270 2.73 10.34 -16.64
CA THR A 270 3.22 10.76 -15.33
C THR A 270 4.57 11.45 -15.47
N GLU A 271 4.92 12.20 -14.44
CA GLU A 271 6.20 12.91 -14.33
C GLU A 271 6.77 12.59 -12.95
N TRP A 272 8.06 12.27 -12.90
CA TRP A 272 8.75 11.96 -11.66
C TRP A 272 10.18 12.50 -11.69
N MET A 273 10.79 12.61 -10.52
CA MET A 273 12.15 13.10 -10.41
C MET A 273 13.13 11.94 -10.53
N ASN A 274 14.23 12.13 -11.26
CA ASN A 274 15.37 11.20 -11.30
C ASN A 274 15.98 10.91 -9.91
N CYS A 275 15.68 11.76 -8.92
CA CYS A 275 16.13 11.70 -7.55
C CYS A 275 15.29 10.84 -6.60
N ASP A 276 14.16 10.28 -7.02
CA ASP A 276 13.22 9.61 -6.11
C ASP A 276 13.87 8.47 -5.30
N LYS A 277 14.94 7.84 -5.82
CA LYS A 277 15.70 6.78 -5.14
C LYS A 277 16.61 7.25 -4.01
N PHE A 278 16.91 8.55 -3.94
CA PHE A 278 17.86 9.14 -3.00
C PHE A 278 17.19 9.89 -1.84
N ARG A 279 15.86 9.75 -1.66
CA ARG A 279 15.18 10.36 -0.51
C ARG A 279 15.83 9.90 0.80
N GLY A 280 16.40 10.86 1.53
CA GLY A 280 17.08 10.62 2.81
C GLY A 280 18.61 10.60 2.75
N LEU A 281 19.23 10.69 1.57
CA LEU A 281 20.68 10.84 1.45
C LEU A 281 21.06 12.32 1.23
N PRO A 282 22.14 12.82 1.84
CA PRO A 282 22.59 14.22 1.71
C PRO A 282 23.22 14.53 0.33
N VAL A 283 23.04 13.66 -0.67
CA VAL A 283 23.67 13.84 -1.99
C VAL A 283 22.80 14.76 -2.83
N PRO A 284 23.30 15.93 -3.26
CA PRO A 284 22.58 16.80 -4.18
C PRO A 284 22.51 16.11 -5.54
N CYS A 285 21.36 15.52 -5.87
CA CYS A 285 21.07 15.09 -7.22
C CYS A 285 20.35 16.23 -7.96
N ALA A 286 20.73 16.48 -9.21
CA ALA A 286 20.05 17.46 -10.04
C ALA A 286 18.61 16.98 -10.29
N ILE A 287 17.62 17.73 -9.80
CA ILE A 287 16.20 17.41 -9.94
C ILE A 287 15.82 17.62 -11.40
N ILE A 288 15.84 16.55 -12.18
CA ILE A 288 15.42 16.56 -13.59
C ILE A 288 14.08 15.83 -13.67
N PRO A 289 13.00 16.52 -14.03
CA PRO A 289 11.73 15.87 -14.28
C PRO A 289 11.83 14.95 -15.49
N ILE A 290 11.46 13.69 -15.28
CA ILE A 290 11.34 12.68 -16.32
C ILE A 290 9.87 12.51 -16.60
N LYS A 291 9.49 12.78 -17.85
CA LYS A 291 8.15 12.46 -18.36
C LYS A 291 8.11 11.02 -18.84
N GLY A 292 6.94 10.40 -18.69
CA GLY A 292 6.71 9.06 -19.19
C GLY A 292 5.37 8.51 -18.75
N TRP A 293 5.35 7.22 -18.47
CA TRP A 293 4.15 6.45 -18.18
C TRP A 293 4.31 5.68 -16.88
N LEU A 294 3.24 5.65 -16.10
CA LEU A 294 3.02 4.64 -15.08
C LEU A 294 2.13 3.57 -15.70
N VAL A 295 2.62 2.34 -15.79
CA VAL A 295 1.94 1.23 -16.45
C VAL A 295 1.69 0.12 -15.44
N LYS A 296 0.48 -0.44 -15.48
CA LYS A 296 0.10 -1.59 -14.65
C LYS A 296 -0.10 -2.82 -15.51
N ILE A 297 0.62 -3.89 -15.17
CA ILE A 297 0.43 -5.21 -15.76
C ILE A 297 -0.26 -6.09 -14.73
N GLU A 298 -1.19 -6.94 -15.19
CA GLU A 298 -1.84 -7.96 -14.37
C GLU A 298 -1.64 -9.36 -14.96
N HIS A 299 -1.37 -10.34 -14.10
CA HIS A 299 -1.32 -11.76 -14.44
C HIS A 299 -1.67 -12.61 -13.22
N GLN A 300 -2.71 -13.45 -13.32
CA GLN A 300 -3.12 -14.39 -12.26
C GLN A 300 -3.28 -13.74 -10.87
N GLY A 301 -3.92 -12.56 -10.81
CA GLY A 301 -4.13 -11.83 -9.55
C GLY A 301 -2.90 -11.11 -8.98
N LYS A 302 -1.75 -11.23 -9.65
CA LYS A 302 -0.55 -10.44 -9.38
C LYS A 302 -0.52 -9.21 -10.27
N ARG A 303 0.05 -8.12 -9.78
CA ARG A 303 0.28 -6.90 -10.57
C ARG A 303 1.69 -6.36 -10.40
N TRP A 304 2.16 -5.71 -11.46
CA TRP A 304 3.44 -5.00 -11.54
C TRP A 304 3.14 -3.56 -11.91
N HIS A 305 3.67 -2.62 -11.14
CA HIS A 305 3.56 -1.19 -11.39
C HIS A 305 4.93 -0.70 -11.88
N ILE A 306 4.97 -0.20 -13.10
CA ILE A 306 6.22 0.10 -13.79
C ILE A 306 6.19 1.55 -14.27
N ARG A 307 7.25 2.30 -13.95
CA ARG A 307 7.49 3.60 -14.58
C ARG A 307 8.40 3.41 -15.78
N VAL A 308 8.13 4.14 -16.85
CA VAL A 308 8.86 4.04 -18.10
C VAL A 308 8.85 5.39 -18.81
N ASN A 309 10.01 5.89 -19.21
CA ASN A 309 10.11 7.19 -19.86
C ASN A 309 9.41 7.21 -21.23
N GLU A 310 9.21 8.40 -21.80
CA GLU A 310 8.42 8.59 -23.05
C GLU A 310 8.86 7.70 -24.22
N ASN A 311 10.15 7.38 -24.34
CA ASN A 311 10.68 6.57 -25.44
C ASN A 311 10.87 5.08 -25.10
N GLY A 312 10.65 4.66 -23.85
CA GLY A 312 10.91 3.29 -23.40
C GLY A 312 12.39 2.97 -23.12
N GLY A 313 13.29 3.96 -23.18
CA GLY A 313 14.73 3.78 -22.93
C GLY A 313 15.11 3.57 -21.46
N SER A 314 14.25 3.98 -20.52
CA SER A 314 14.44 3.74 -19.08
C SER A 314 13.12 3.27 -18.48
N SER A 315 13.19 2.16 -17.75
CA SER A 315 12.03 1.53 -17.12
C SER A 315 12.40 0.89 -15.79
N GLU A 316 11.52 1.00 -14.82
CA GLU A 316 11.74 0.51 -13.45
C GLU A 316 10.44 0.01 -12.83
N ILE A 317 10.54 -1.08 -12.07
CA ILE A 317 9.46 -1.51 -11.21
C ILE A 317 9.43 -0.66 -9.94
N ILE A 318 8.25 -0.14 -9.61
CA ILE A 318 8.04 0.65 -8.40
C ILE A 318 7.20 -0.08 -7.36
N ALA A 319 6.41 -1.06 -7.77
CA ALA A 319 5.65 -1.90 -6.86
C ALA A 319 5.24 -3.24 -7.49
N ARG A 320 5.02 -4.24 -6.63
CA ARG A 320 4.33 -5.49 -6.93
C ARG A 320 3.29 -5.79 -5.86
N GLU A 321 2.22 -6.44 -6.28
CA GLU A 321 1.11 -6.81 -5.39
C GLU A 321 0.52 -8.15 -5.80
N ASN A 322 0.02 -8.88 -4.81
CA ASN A 322 -0.82 -10.05 -4.97
C ASN A 322 -2.12 -9.77 -4.24
N ILE A 323 -3.11 -9.28 -4.99
CA ILE A 323 -4.33 -8.66 -4.44
C ILE A 323 -5.03 -9.57 -3.44
N ALA A 324 -5.08 -10.87 -3.71
CA ALA A 324 -5.75 -11.83 -2.85
C ALA A 324 -4.99 -12.06 -1.53
N LEU A 325 -3.65 -12.07 -1.56
CA LEU A 325 -2.82 -12.33 -0.39
C LEU A 325 -2.55 -11.08 0.43
N ASP A 326 -2.39 -9.92 -0.20
CA ASP A 326 -2.22 -8.64 0.49
C ASP A 326 -3.43 -8.34 1.39
N ASN A 327 -4.64 -8.71 0.96
CA ASN A 327 -5.87 -8.59 1.74
C ASN A 327 -6.13 -9.75 2.71
N SER A 328 -5.26 -10.76 2.76
CA SER A 328 -5.53 -12.00 3.51
C SER A 328 -5.12 -11.97 4.98
N PHE A 329 -4.38 -10.95 5.42
CA PHE A 329 -3.98 -10.81 6.82
C PHE A 329 -3.73 -9.35 7.23
N ASP A 330 -3.66 -9.12 8.55
CA ASP A 330 -3.60 -7.80 9.20
C ASP A 330 -2.58 -6.82 8.56
N GLU A 331 -3.04 -5.62 8.20
CA GLU A 331 -2.27 -4.59 7.49
C GLU A 331 -1.01 -4.16 8.25
N TYR A 332 -1.10 -4.07 9.58
CA TYR A 332 0.05 -3.72 10.42
C TYR A 332 1.11 -4.82 10.37
N LEU A 333 0.71 -6.09 10.43
CA LEU A 333 1.64 -7.21 10.26
C LEU A 333 2.24 -7.25 8.84
N ALA A 334 1.44 -7.03 7.80
CA ALA A 334 1.90 -7.00 6.42
C ALA A 334 2.94 -5.89 6.19
N THR A 335 2.70 -4.69 6.73
CA THR A 335 3.60 -3.54 6.63
C THR A 335 4.94 -3.83 7.33
N ASN A 336 4.90 -4.28 8.58
CA ASN A 336 6.13 -4.60 9.32
C ASN A 336 6.92 -5.74 8.66
N LEU A 337 6.21 -6.73 8.12
CA LEU A 337 6.83 -7.82 7.38
C LEU A 337 7.48 -7.34 6.09
N ARG A 338 6.82 -6.47 5.32
CA ARG A 338 7.42 -5.87 4.11
C ARG A 338 8.68 -5.08 4.45
N MET A 339 8.66 -4.28 5.53
CA MET A 339 9.83 -3.52 5.96
C MET A 339 11.01 -4.44 6.32
N LEU A 340 10.79 -5.50 7.10
CA LEU A 340 11.84 -6.44 7.46
C LEU A 340 12.34 -7.22 6.24
N ALA A 341 11.43 -7.75 5.43
CA ALA A 341 11.80 -8.51 4.24
C ALA A 341 12.54 -7.63 3.21
N ALA A 342 12.19 -6.35 3.10
CA ALA A 342 12.88 -5.39 2.24
C ALA A 342 14.34 -5.23 2.64
N GLN A 343 14.64 -5.22 3.95
CA GLN A 343 16.00 -5.22 4.46
C GLN A 343 16.72 -6.53 4.14
N HIS A 344 16.04 -7.67 4.29
CA HIS A 344 16.61 -8.99 3.98
C HIS A 344 16.95 -9.18 2.49
N PHE A 345 16.08 -8.70 1.60
CA PHE A 345 16.23 -8.80 0.14
C PHE A 345 16.91 -7.59 -0.51
N GLU A 346 17.10 -6.51 0.25
CA GLU A 346 17.81 -5.31 -0.19
C GLU A 346 17.13 -4.61 -1.38
N ILE A 347 15.81 -4.57 -1.29
CA ILE A 347 14.92 -3.92 -2.26
C ILE A 347 13.91 -3.06 -1.50
N THR A 348 13.09 -2.29 -2.21
CA THR A 348 12.04 -1.50 -1.57
C THR A 348 10.89 -2.38 -1.08
N PRO A 349 10.20 -2.03 0.03
CA PRO A 349 9.04 -2.75 0.54
C PRO A 349 7.92 -2.97 -0.48
N GLU A 350 7.73 -2.01 -1.38
CA GLU A 350 6.72 -2.03 -2.44
C GLU A 350 7.06 -3.05 -3.52
N ASN A 351 8.35 -3.33 -3.74
CA ASN A 351 8.79 -4.29 -4.73
C ASN A 351 8.69 -5.75 -4.26
N LEU A 352 8.35 -6.02 -3.00
CA LEU A 352 8.14 -7.38 -2.51
C LEU A 352 6.81 -7.97 -2.97
N LEU A 353 6.78 -9.30 -3.11
CA LEU A 353 5.56 -10.02 -3.45
C LEU A 353 5.25 -11.10 -2.41
N PHE A 354 4.05 -11.07 -1.83
CA PHE A 354 3.53 -12.21 -1.07
C PHE A 354 3.08 -13.30 -2.04
N THR A 355 3.57 -14.52 -1.82
CA THR A 355 3.26 -15.68 -2.68
C THR A 355 2.48 -16.77 -1.96
N GLN A 356 2.51 -16.77 -0.63
CA GLN A 356 1.67 -17.64 0.19
C GLN A 356 1.45 -16.98 1.56
N VAL A 357 0.22 -17.02 2.05
CA VAL A 357 -0.15 -16.63 3.42
C VAL A 357 -1.00 -17.75 4.00
N THR A 358 -0.61 -18.28 5.15
CA THR A 358 -1.36 -19.36 5.80
C THR A 358 -1.53 -19.05 7.29
N PRO A 359 -2.78 -18.92 7.79
CA PRO A 359 -3.00 -18.72 9.22
C PRO A 359 -2.53 -19.94 10.00
N GLN A 360 -1.84 -19.72 11.11
CA GLN A 360 -1.29 -20.76 11.98
C GLN A 360 -1.31 -20.30 13.44
N THR A 361 -1.35 -21.25 14.36
CA THR A 361 -1.17 -20.96 15.79
C THR A 361 0.27 -21.28 16.17
N PHE A 362 0.91 -20.36 16.89
CA PHE A 362 2.28 -20.55 17.36
C PHE A 362 2.40 -20.23 18.84
N GLY A 363 3.37 -20.83 19.52
CA GLY A 363 3.83 -20.34 20.83
C GLY A 363 4.60 -19.02 20.72
N ALA A 364 5.06 -18.48 21.85
CA ALA A 364 5.70 -17.16 21.95
C ALA A 364 6.96 -16.98 21.06
N CYS A 365 7.57 -18.08 20.62
CA CYS A 365 8.72 -18.08 19.72
C CYS A 365 8.37 -18.37 18.27
N LEU A 366 7.09 -18.26 17.90
CA LEU A 366 6.57 -18.57 16.56
C LEU A 366 6.89 -20.00 16.10
N GLY A 367 7.02 -20.94 17.05
CA GLY A 367 7.44 -22.32 16.76
C GLY A 367 8.87 -22.44 16.21
N LEU A 368 9.72 -21.44 16.44
CA LEU A 368 11.13 -21.38 16.07
C LEU A 368 11.98 -21.06 17.31
N PRO A 369 11.97 -21.92 18.35
CA PRO A 369 12.75 -21.71 19.57
C PRO A 369 14.25 -21.69 19.27
N THR A 370 15.00 -20.87 20.00
CA THR A 370 16.45 -21.11 20.14
C THR A 370 16.71 -22.18 21.21
N PRO A 371 17.84 -22.91 21.18
CA PRO A 371 18.20 -23.90 22.19
C PRO A 371 18.13 -23.44 23.66
N VAL A 372 18.28 -22.13 23.91
CA VAL A 372 18.25 -21.54 25.26
C VAL A 372 16.93 -20.83 25.58
N GLU A 373 16.04 -20.69 24.61
CA GLU A 373 14.79 -19.96 24.75
C GLU A 373 13.67 -20.88 25.22
N LYS A 374 13.06 -20.52 26.36
CA LYS A 374 11.83 -21.18 26.83
C LYS A 374 10.63 -20.45 26.24
N CYS A 375 9.93 -21.13 25.34
CA CYS A 375 8.77 -20.57 24.67
C CYS A 375 7.52 -20.84 25.49
N ALA A 376 6.90 -19.77 25.99
CA ALA A 376 5.58 -19.89 26.59
C ALA A 376 4.56 -20.34 25.52
N PRO A 377 3.51 -21.09 25.92
CA PRO A 377 2.31 -21.19 25.10
C PRO A 377 1.79 -19.77 24.83
N ASP A 378 1.61 -19.44 23.56
CA ASP A 378 0.96 -18.21 23.13
C ASP A 378 -0.30 -18.66 22.39
N PRO A 379 -1.51 -18.26 22.83
CA PRO A 379 -2.73 -18.57 22.09
C PRO A 379 -2.87 -17.72 20.83
N GLY A 380 -1.93 -16.82 20.54
CA GLY A 380 -1.96 -15.91 19.42
C GLY A 380 -2.07 -16.61 18.06
N GLN A 381 -3.10 -16.23 17.30
CA GLN A 381 -3.14 -16.49 15.86
C GLN A 381 -2.02 -15.68 15.18
N GLY A 382 -1.27 -16.36 14.33
CA GLY A 382 -0.26 -15.76 13.47
C GLY A 382 -0.38 -16.27 12.04
N TYR A 383 0.62 -15.95 11.23
CA TYR A 383 0.68 -16.34 9.83
C TYR A 383 2.06 -16.89 9.49
N ARG A 384 2.07 -17.93 8.65
CA ARG A 384 3.25 -18.35 7.91
C ARG A 384 3.16 -17.73 6.51
N VAL A 385 4.11 -16.86 6.19
CA VAL A 385 4.10 -16.03 4.98
C VAL A 385 5.35 -16.31 4.15
N THR A 386 5.16 -16.62 2.87
CA THR A 386 6.26 -16.72 1.90
C THR A 386 6.35 -15.41 1.11
N VAL A 387 7.48 -14.71 1.27
CA VAL A 387 7.77 -13.45 0.59
C VAL A 387 8.82 -13.69 -0.50
N GLU A 388 8.59 -13.10 -1.67
CA GLU A 388 9.48 -13.16 -2.83
C GLU A 388 10.08 -11.77 -3.10
N GLY A 389 11.42 -11.72 -3.18
CA GLY A 389 12.21 -10.58 -3.64
C GLY A 389 12.35 -10.63 -5.16
N LYS A 390 13.57 -10.60 -5.69
CA LYS A 390 13.77 -10.83 -7.14
C LYS A 390 13.43 -12.28 -7.51
N PRO A 391 13.20 -12.61 -8.80
CA PRO A 391 12.90 -13.98 -9.21
C PRO A 391 13.93 -14.97 -8.67
N GLY A 392 13.45 -15.99 -7.95
CA GLY A 392 14.29 -17.01 -7.29
C GLY A 392 14.66 -16.69 -5.83
N GLU A 393 14.50 -15.45 -5.37
CA GLU A 393 14.73 -15.06 -3.99
C GLU A 393 13.45 -15.20 -3.17
N LYS A 394 13.38 -16.22 -2.32
CA LYS A 394 12.23 -16.44 -1.43
C LYS A 394 12.69 -16.60 0.00
N GLN A 395 11.85 -16.15 0.93
CA GLN A 395 12.06 -16.32 2.36
C GLN A 395 10.71 -16.55 3.04
N ILE A 396 10.69 -17.49 3.99
CA ILE A 396 9.51 -17.81 4.77
C ILE A 396 9.63 -17.13 6.12
N TYR A 397 8.56 -16.46 6.52
CA TYR A 397 8.41 -15.74 7.77
C TYR A 397 7.26 -16.34 8.55
N ARG A 398 7.39 -16.32 9.88
CA ARG A 398 6.29 -16.51 10.80
C ARG A 398 6.07 -15.19 11.50
N VAL A 399 4.83 -14.75 11.58
CA VAL A 399 4.46 -13.45 12.13
C VAL A 399 3.26 -13.58 13.04
N SER A 400 3.28 -12.89 14.18
CA SER A 400 2.17 -12.75 15.12
C SER A 400 2.17 -11.33 15.67
N ARG A 401 0.98 -10.85 16.07
CA ARG A 401 0.83 -9.54 16.71
C ARG A 401 1.58 -9.43 18.04
N PHE A 402 1.66 -10.54 18.78
CA PHE A 402 2.22 -10.55 20.13
C PHE A 402 3.68 -11.02 20.17
N SER A 403 4.05 -11.94 19.28
CA SER A 403 5.35 -12.60 19.29
C SER A 403 6.28 -12.15 18.15
N GLY A 404 5.89 -11.13 17.39
CA GLY A 404 6.74 -10.43 16.41
C GLY A 404 6.90 -11.19 15.10
N ILE A 405 8.09 -11.11 14.49
CA ILE A 405 8.43 -11.73 13.21
C ILE A 405 9.68 -12.59 13.36
N ARG A 406 9.66 -13.82 12.84
CA ARG A 406 10.82 -14.71 12.75
C ARG A 406 10.96 -15.29 11.34
N THR A 407 12.18 -15.50 10.88
CA THR A 407 12.43 -16.19 9.62
C THR A 407 12.61 -17.69 9.86
N GLU A 408 12.01 -18.51 9.00
CA GLU A 408 12.38 -19.94 8.93
C GLU A 408 13.79 -20.10 8.34
N ALA A 409 14.44 -21.22 8.68
CA ALA A 409 15.71 -21.58 8.06
C ALA A 409 15.56 -21.74 6.55
N ASN A 410 16.54 -21.26 5.78
CA ASN A 410 16.51 -21.29 4.32
C ASN A 410 17.92 -21.16 3.74
N ASN A 411 18.25 -21.90 2.68
CA ASN A 411 19.48 -21.75 1.87
C ASN A 411 20.76 -21.39 2.66
N GLY A 412 21.06 -22.15 3.72
CA GLY A 412 22.27 -21.94 4.53
C GLY A 412 22.17 -20.86 5.61
N LEU A 413 20.96 -20.37 5.91
CA LEU A 413 20.65 -19.51 7.04
C LEU A 413 19.84 -20.30 8.10
N PRO A 414 20.22 -20.24 9.39
CA PRO A 414 19.36 -20.72 10.47
C PRO A 414 18.14 -19.79 10.66
N PRO A 415 17.17 -20.15 11.53
CA PRO A 415 16.09 -19.22 11.89
C PRO A 415 16.64 -17.94 12.49
N ARG A 416 16.06 -16.79 12.13
CA ARG A 416 16.57 -15.47 12.53
C ARG A 416 15.50 -14.52 13.05
N ILE A 417 15.97 -13.53 13.81
CA ILE A 417 15.21 -12.39 14.36
C ILE A 417 15.85 -11.03 14.05
N ASP A 418 17.04 -11.04 13.45
CA ASP A 418 17.78 -9.83 13.09
C ASP A 418 17.21 -9.16 11.83
N LYS A 419 17.78 -7.99 11.50
CA LYS A 419 17.44 -7.18 10.33
C LYS A 419 18.50 -7.25 9.22
N LEU A 420 19.46 -8.17 9.31
CA LEU A 420 20.58 -8.20 8.38
C LEU A 420 20.13 -8.60 6.98
N PRO A 421 20.74 -7.99 5.94
CA PRO A 421 20.64 -8.53 4.59
C PRO A 421 20.96 -10.03 4.54
N ASN A 422 20.20 -10.79 3.77
CA ASN A 422 20.40 -12.24 3.65
C ASN A 422 21.79 -12.58 3.13
N SER A 423 22.29 -11.79 2.17
CA SER A 423 23.63 -11.92 1.59
C SER A 423 24.73 -11.79 2.66
N LEU A 424 24.62 -10.78 3.51
CA LEU A 424 25.56 -10.53 4.60
C LEU A 424 25.43 -11.60 5.69
N ALA A 425 24.21 -11.89 6.15
CA ALA A 425 23.98 -12.93 7.15
C ALA A 425 24.58 -14.27 6.73
N GLN A 426 24.41 -14.67 5.45
CA GLN A 426 24.97 -15.91 4.93
C GLN A 426 26.51 -15.91 5.00
N LYS A 427 27.15 -14.81 4.58
CA LYS A 427 28.61 -14.64 4.66
C LYS A 427 29.12 -14.80 6.09
N VAL A 428 28.49 -14.11 7.04
CA VAL A 428 28.89 -14.15 8.46
C VAL A 428 28.65 -15.53 9.07
N PHE A 429 27.52 -16.19 8.77
CA PHE A 429 27.26 -17.55 9.24
C PHE A 429 28.23 -18.60 8.68
N GLN A 430 28.61 -18.51 7.40
CA GLN A 430 29.59 -19.45 6.83
C GLN A 430 30.99 -19.28 7.43
N ASP A 431 31.41 -18.03 7.68
CA ASP A 431 32.67 -17.76 8.38
C ASP A 431 32.61 -18.28 9.83
N ALA A 432 31.54 -17.97 10.57
CA ALA A 432 31.35 -18.43 11.95
C ALA A 432 31.31 -19.96 12.06
N LYS A 433 30.62 -20.64 11.13
CA LYS A 433 30.59 -22.11 11.02
C LYS A 433 32.01 -22.68 10.93
N SER A 434 32.84 -22.06 10.09
CA SER A 434 34.22 -22.49 9.86
C SER A 434 35.11 -22.25 11.08
N ARG A 435 34.99 -21.08 11.74
CA ARG A 435 35.78 -20.73 12.93
C ARG A 435 35.41 -21.52 14.18
N LEU A 436 34.12 -21.70 14.42
CA LEU A 436 33.61 -22.39 15.60
C LEU A 436 33.58 -23.91 15.41
N ASN A 437 33.69 -24.39 14.16
CA ASN A 437 33.57 -25.78 13.75
C ASN A 437 32.27 -26.42 14.27
N VAL A 438 31.15 -25.71 14.09
CA VAL A 438 29.82 -26.17 14.47
C VAL A 438 28.85 -26.10 13.30
N PRO A 439 27.79 -26.94 13.26
CA PRO A 439 26.74 -26.83 12.25
C PRO A 439 26.03 -25.47 12.27
N LEU A 440 25.57 -24.98 11.12
CA LEU A 440 24.80 -23.73 10.99
C LEU A 440 23.55 -23.71 11.88
N SER A 441 22.92 -24.87 12.08
CA SER A 441 21.75 -25.02 12.97
C SER A 441 22.03 -24.60 14.41
N ASN A 442 23.30 -24.59 14.82
CA ASN A 442 23.74 -24.27 16.17
C ASN A 442 24.20 -22.81 16.33
N LEU A 443 24.26 -22.05 15.24
CA LEU A 443 24.66 -20.64 15.26
C LEU A 443 23.45 -19.72 15.33
N ARG A 444 23.55 -18.62 16.06
CA ARG A 444 22.54 -17.54 16.08
C ARG A 444 23.19 -16.18 16.05
N ILE A 445 22.53 -15.23 15.39
CA ILE A 445 22.83 -13.81 15.51
C ILE A 445 22.03 -13.29 16.71
N THR A 446 22.71 -12.74 17.70
CA THR A 446 22.10 -12.19 18.92
C THR A 446 22.01 -10.67 18.88
N SER A 447 22.90 -10.02 18.13
CA SER A 447 22.83 -8.59 17.84
C SER A 447 23.34 -8.32 16.41
N ALA A 448 22.74 -7.33 15.77
CA ALA A 448 23.14 -6.82 14.48
C ALA A 448 22.79 -5.33 14.40
N GLU A 449 23.78 -4.50 14.68
CA GLU A 449 23.63 -3.05 14.78
C GLU A 449 24.41 -2.37 13.66
N VAL A 450 23.82 -1.34 13.08
CA VAL A 450 24.50 -0.51 12.08
C VAL A 450 25.51 0.35 12.82
N VAL A 451 26.77 0.31 12.40
CA VAL A 451 27.81 1.18 12.95
C VAL A 451 27.52 2.60 12.49
N SER A 452 27.26 3.47 13.46
CA SER A 452 27.15 4.91 13.23
C SER A 452 28.44 5.58 13.66
N GLU A 453 29.07 6.30 12.75
CA GLU A 453 30.22 7.14 13.05
C GLU A 453 29.75 8.54 13.41
N CYS A 454 30.38 9.10 14.44
CA CYS A 454 30.22 10.51 14.75
C CYS A 454 31.26 11.29 13.94
N TYR A 455 30.80 12.16 13.03
CA TYR A 455 31.69 13.12 12.38
C TYR A 455 31.71 14.42 13.19
N PRO A 456 32.76 14.68 13.99
CA PRO A 456 32.97 16.03 14.53
C PRO A 456 33.25 16.98 13.36
N THR A 457 32.63 18.16 13.36
CA THR A 457 33.07 19.23 12.47
C THR A 457 34.49 19.65 12.89
N PRO A 458 35.34 20.14 11.97
CA PRO A 458 36.71 20.57 12.30
C PRO A 458 36.78 21.66 13.39
N THR A 459 35.65 22.32 13.66
CA THR A 459 35.49 23.38 14.65
C THR A 459 34.90 22.90 15.98
N ASP A 460 34.52 21.62 16.11
CA ASP A 460 33.94 21.11 17.35
C ASP A 460 35.00 21.01 18.45
N VAL A 461 34.67 21.53 19.63
CA VAL A 461 35.50 21.41 20.83
C VAL A 461 35.61 19.93 21.24
N PRO A 462 36.78 19.50 21.77
CA PRO A 462 36.94 18.16 22.34
C PRO A 462 35.83 17.86 23.36
N ASN A 463 35.25 16.66 23.29
CA ASN A 463 34.17 16.17 24.17
C ASN A 463 32.76 16.74 23.95
N ARG A 464 32.46 17.37 22.81
CA ARG A 464 31.07 17.72 22.48
C ARG A 464 30.24 16.45 22.19
N PRO A 465 29.02 16.31 22.75
CA PRO A 465 28.15 15.19 22.42
C PRO A 465 27.78 15.21 20.92
N CYS A 466 27.74 14.02 20.31
CA CYS A 466 27.52 13.87 18.88
C CYS A 466 26.18 14.48 18.45
N GLN A 467 26.20 15.47 17.57
CA GLN A 467 24.98 16.11 17.08
C GLN A 467 24.36 15.39 15.88
N VAL A 468 25.18 14.70 15.07
CA VAL A 468 24.72 13.93 13.91
C VAL A 468 25.47 12.60 13.85
N LEU A 469 24.76 11.52 14.10
CA LEU A 469 25.23 10.17 13.80
C LEU A 469 25.03 9.93 12.31
N VAL A 470 26.12 9.69 11.59
CA VAL A 470 26.05 9.27 10.19
C VAL A 470 26.28 7.76 10.16
N SER A 471 25.35 7.02 9.58
CA SER A 471 25.57 5.61 9.32
C SER A 471 26.78 5.47 8.39
N SER A 472 27.85 4.81 8.84
CA SER A 472 28.99 4.50 7.98
C SER A 472 28.67 3.37 6.99
N GLY A 473 27.44 2.83 7.06
CA GLY A 473 26.99 1.67 6.31
C GLY A 473 27.55 0.35 6.85
N GLY A 474 28.45 0.39 7.84
CA GLY A 474 29.02 -0.79 8.48
C GLY A 474 28.07 -1.47 9.46
N TRP A 475 28.43 -2.67 9.90
CA TRP A 475 27.67 -3.47 10.86
C TRP A 475 28.57 -4.05 11.95
N GLU A 476 28.09 -4.01 13.19
CA GLU A 476 28.57 -4.85 14.27
C GLU A 476 27.60 -6.03 14.45
N ILE A 477 28.10 -7.25 14.32
CA ILE A 477 27.28 -8.45 14.34
C ILE A 477 27.82 -9.43 15.37
N VAL A 478 26.97 -9.84 16.31
CA VAL A 478 27.33 -10.82 17.33
C VAL A 478 26.70 -12.17 16.99
N ILE A 479 27.55 -13.19 16.79
CA ILE A 479 27.15 -14.58 16.59
C ILE A 479 27.53 -15.42 17.79
N THR A 480 26.66 -16.35 18.18
CA THR A 480 26.94 -17.32 19.24
C THR A 480 26.61 -18.76 18.84
N ASP A 481 27.37 -19.71 19.39
CA ASP A 481 27.04 -21.15 19.44
C ASP A 481 26.49 -21.58 20.83
N PHE A 482 26.08 -20.60 21.64
CA PHE A 482 25.66 -20.72 23.05
C PHE A 482 26.77 -21.10 24.04
N LYS A 483 28.01 -21.25 23.57
CA LYS A 483 29.20 -21.46 24.42
C LYS A 483 30.22 -20.34 24.27
N ARG A 484 30.36 -19.82 23.06
CA ARG A 484 31.28 -18.77 22.64
C ARG A 484 30.52 -17.70 21.87
N GLN A 485 31.09 -16.50 21.83
CA GLN A 485 30.59 -15.41 21.00
C GLN A 485 31.67 -14.93 20.03
N LEU A 486 31.26 -14.61 18.82
CA LEU A 486 32.07 -13.95 17.81
C LEU A 486 31.47 -12.59 17.53
N VAL A 487 32.27 -11.54 17.61
CA VAL A 487 31.87 -10.18 17.25
C VAL A 487 32.54 -9.83 15.93
N TYR A 488 31.72 -9.57 14.92
CA TYR A 488 32.13 -9.21 13.57
C TYR A 488 31.99 -7.71 13.37
N GLN A 489 33.06 -7.08 12.89
CA GLN A 489 33.00 -5.73 12.33
C GLN A 489 32.97 -5.83 10.81
N VAL A 490 31.96 -5.24 10.19
CA VAL A 490 31.72 -5.28 8.76
C VAL A 490 31.68 -3.86 8.22
N ASP A 491 32.38 -3.59 7.13
CA ASP A 491 32.37 -2.26 6.50
C ASP A 491 31.10 -2.00 5.66
N GLY A 492 30.94 -0.77 5.17
CA GLY A 492 29.85 -0.40 4.25
C GLY A 492 29.85 -1.14 2.91
N SER A 493 30.97 -1.77 2.54
CA SER A 493 31.09 -2.66 1.37
C SER A 493 30.78 -4.12 1.69
N ARG A 494 30.35 -4.42 2.93
CA ARG A 494 29.98 -5.75 3.43
C ARG A 494 31.13 -6.74 3.53
N ASN A 495 32.34 -6.22 3.70
CA ASN A 495 33.52 -7.02 3.98
C ASN A 495 33.72 -7.15 5.49
N ILE A 496 34.00 -8.38 5.92
CA ILE A 496 34.37 -8.66 7.30
C ILE A 496 35.77 -8.08 7.50
N GLN A 497 35.87 -7.04 8.32
CA GLN A 497 37.11 -6.34 8.62
C GLN A 497 37.85 -7.03 9.76
N SER A 498 37.13 -7.39 10.81
CA SER A 498 37.69 -8.11 11.95
C SER A 498 36.65 -9.03 12.59
N VAL A 499 37.16 -10.05 13.29
CA VAL A 499 36.38 -10.97 14.10
C VAL A 499 37.10 -11.14 15.42
N SER A 500 36.45 -10.80 16.53
CA SER A 500 36.95 -11.08 17.88
C SER A 500 36.15 -12.19 18.54
N VAL A 501 36.81 -12.99 19.37
CA VAL A 501 36.16 -14.01 20.19
C VAL A 501 35.95 -13.40 21.58
N GLN A 502 34.73 -13.52 22.10
CA GLN A 502 34.37 -13.14 23.47
C GLN A 502 34.08 -14.37 24.32
#